data_AF-A0A0Q7D3L9-F1
#
_entry.id   AF-A0A0Q7D3L9-F1
#
_cell.length_a   1.000
_cell.length_b   1.000
_cell.length_c   1.000
_cell.angle_alpha   90.00
_cell.angle_beta   90.00
_cell.angle_gamma   90.00
#
_symmetry.space_group_name_H-M   'P 1'
#
loop_
_entity.id
_entity.type
_entity.pdbx_description
1 polymer ?
#
loop_
_entity_poly.entity_id
_entity_poly.type
_entity_poly.pdbx_seq_one_letter_code
_entity_poly.pdbx_strand_id
1 'polypeptide(L)'
;MSGFRFALAGVAAAAMLAGASAASAQPADSYQGKDLFGQALYAKGRNPVNVGSGDDLQKAADDAKAAYQADMTVDSATWYARLLGYQGLPKDAIDVLTVALKKYPDAPKLLRHRAHRYFSIREFDKSIEDGLRAAKLYENKPLEREKLGPFPASPDVVQFYTYYHLGQAYFAKHDFDNAAKWFRRAGEIGEGTGGPPDVTASLYWEYLSLARGTHYAEAKELLKNYDIDLYDLRDNPEGNNYFDGIQLFKKLRDPLDFYSERDTGKAFSNSDGIKSSTSYSLAQYYILRAEYDKAKPHLRKAMEISTWSFFARIQAEADWVLLFGNEKP
;
A
#
# COMPACT_ATOMS: atom_id res chain seq x y z
N MET A 1 -14.73 13.20 79.53
CA MET A 1 -15.20 13.45 78.15
C MET A 1 -14.03 14.00 77.34
N SER A 2 -13.54 13.13 76.47
CA SER A 2 -12.83 13.32 75.19
C SER A 2 -12.15 14.66 74.92
N GLY A 3 -10.82 14.63 74.86
CA GLY A 3 -9.99 15.74 74.42
C GLY A 3 -10.06 15.97 72.90
N PHE A 4 -9.89 17.23 72.51
CA PHE A 4 -9.66 17.65 71.12
C PHE A 4 -8.38 18.49 71.06
N ARG A 5 -7.37 17.95 70.37
CA ARG A 5 -6.25 18.71 69.81
C ARG A 5 -6.53 18.87 68.33
N PHE A 6 -6.41 20.08 67.79
CA PHE A 6 -6.08 20.26 66.37
C PHE A 6 -5.04 21.36 66.22
N ALA A 7 -3.96 20.98 65.52
CA ALA A 7 -2.76 21.75 65.27
C ALA A 7 -2.84 22.47 63.91
N LEU A 8 -1.98 23.48 63.78
CA LEU A 8 -1.77 24.37 62.65
C LEU A 8 -1.67 23.65 61.29
N ALA A 9 -2.37 24.19 60.30
CA ALA A 9 -2.15 23.90 58.89
C ALA A 9 -1.06 24.83 58.33
N GLY A 10 0.08 24.24 57.95
CA GLY A 10 1.12 24.89 57.16
C GLY A 10 0.85 24.73 55.67
N VAL A 11 0.88 25.84 54.93
CA VAL A 11 0.76 25.87 53.46
C VAL A 11 2.11 25.50 52.85
N ALA A 12 2.17 24.38 52.13
CA ALA A 12 3.31 23.98 51.32
C ALA A 12 3.06 24.39 49.85
N ALA A 13 3.90 25.26 49.32
CA ALA A 13 3.92 25.62 47.91
C ALA A 13 4.54 24.49 47.08
N ALA A 14 3.76 23.87 46.21
CA ALA A 14 4.24 22.88 45.24
C ALA A 14 4.73 23.59 43.97
N ALA A 15 6.03 23.50 43.70
CA ALA A 15 6.61 23.93 42.43
C ALA A 15 6.23 22.93 41.33
N MET A 16 5.45 23.37 40.33
CA MET A 16 5.19 22.60 39.12
C MET A 16 6.40 22.70 38.19
N LEU A 17 7.20 21.64 38.12
CA LEU A 17 8.15 21.43 37.04
C LEU A 17 7.39 20.95 35.80
N ALA A 18 7.22 21.83 34.83
CA ALA A 18 6.74 21.48 33.50
C ALA A 18 7.80 20.60 32.80
N GLY A 19 7.59 19.28 32.80
CA GLY A 19 8.35 18.37 31.98
C GLY A 19 7.97 18.54 30.52
N ALA A 20 8.78 19.29 29.76
CA ALA A 20 8.76 19.20 28.31
C ALA A 20 9.12 17.76 27.93
N SER A 21 8.16 17.02 27.37
CA SER A 21 8.43 15.71 26.79
C SER A 21 9.44 15.89 25.66
N ALA A 22 10.64 15.37 25.87
CA ALA A 22 11.63 15.24 24.81
C ALA A 22 11.05 14.30 23.75
N ALA A 23 10.46 14.85 22.69
CA ALA A 23 10.22 14.12 21.47
C ALA A 23 11.58 13.60 21.00
N SER A 24 11.80 12.29 21.07
CA SER A 24 13.04 11.70 20.58
C SER A 24 13.17 12.05 19.10
N ALA A 25 14.18 12.86 18.77
CA ALA A 25 14.50 13.20 17.39
C ALA A 25 14.75 11.88 16.65
N GLN A 26 13.91 11.56 15.67
CA GLN A 26 14.09 10.38 14.82
C GLN A 26 15.40 10.57 14.03
N PRO A 27 16.24 9.52 13.87
CA PRO A 27 17.50 9.64 13.14
C PRO A 27 17.28 10.20 11.74
N ALA A 28 18.16 11.09 11.25
CA ALA A 28 18.05 11.67 9.92
C ALA A 28 17.98 10.60 8.81
N ASP A 29 18.66 9.47 9.03
CA ASP A 29 18.73 8.35 8.10
C ASP A 29 17.41 7.57 7.99
N SER A 30 16.45 7.76 8.92
CA SER A 30 15.13 7.13 8.80
C SER A 30 14.15 7.96 7.98
N TYR A 31 14.48 9.17 7.55
CA TYR A 31 13.59 10.02 6.74
C TYR A 31 13.45 9.53 5.30
N GLN A 32 12.23 9.19 4.89
CA GLN A 32 11.87 8.57 3.61
C GLN A 32 11.12 9.48 2.63
N GLY A 33 10.59 10.62 3.08
CA GLY A 33 9.84 11.53 2.22
C GLY A 33 8.74 12.25 2.99
N LYS A 34 7.71 12.70 2.28
CA LYS A 34 6.52 13.29 2.89
C LYS A 34 5.26 12.60 2.40
N ASP A 35 4.24 12.55 3.24
CA ASP A 35 2.88 12.25 2.78
C ASP A 35 2.28 13.44 2.02
N LEU A 36 1.04 13.27 1.53
CA LEU A 36 0.35 14.32 0.78
C LEU A 36 -0.10 15.51 1.65
N PHE A 37 0.07 15.44 2.98
CA PHE A 37 -0.16 16.54 3.91
C PHE A 37 1.13 17.26 4.30
N GLY A 38 2.28 16.85 3.73
CA GLY A 38 3.59 17.40 4.02
C GLY A 38 4.22 16.88 5.31
N GLN A 39 3.63 15.89 5.98
CA GLN A 39 4.21 15.27 7.17
C GLN A 39 5.36 14.35 6.77
N ALA A 40 6.44 14.37 7.53
CA ALA A 40 7.61 13.55 7.28
C ALA A 40 7.30 12.06 7.50
N LEU A 41 7.62 11.25 6.49
CA LEU A 41 7.57 9.79 6.55
C LEU A 41 8.91 9.28 7.07
N TYR A 42 8.88 8.58 8.19
CA TYR A 42 10.05 7.91 8.75
C TYR A 42 9.89 6.40 8.68
N ALA A 43 10.99 5.71 8.38
CA ALA A 43 11.09 4.27 8.56
C ALA A 43 10.94 3.95 10.06
N LYS A 44 10.01 3.05 10.39
CA LYS A 44 9.72 2.64 11.78
C LYS A 44 9.96 1.15 11.93
N GLY A 45 10.88 0.78 12.81
CA GLY A 45 11.27 -0.61 13.03
C GLY A 45 12.05 -1.20 11.85
N ARG A 46 12.33 -2.50 11.93
CA ARG A 46 13.14 -3.23 10.92
C ARG A 46 12.31 -4.05 9.94
N ASN A 47 11.02 -4.25 10.21
CA ASN A 47 10.10 -4.99 9.34
C ASN A 47 8.67 -4.40 9.39
N PRO A 48 8.49 -3.14 8.97
CA PRO A 48 7.17 -2.48 9.01
C PRO A 48 6.14 -3.12 8.07
N VAL A 49 6.57 -3.88 7.06
CA VAL A 49 5.68 -4.56 6.10
C VAL A 49 5.26 -5.95 6.60
N ASN A 50 5.91 -6.46 7.65
CA ASN A 50 5.59 -7.73 8.30
C ASN A 50 5.68 -8.96 7.36
N VAL A 51 6.74 -9.03 6.53
CA VAL A 51 6.93 -10.12 5.55
C VAL A 51 7.51 -11.43 6.13
N GLY A 52 7.74 -11.49 7.44
CA GLY A 52 8.41 -12.59 8.12
C GLY A 52 9.04 -12.17 9.45
N SER A 53 9.99 -12.96 9.97
CA SER A 53 10.80 -12.55 11.13
C SER A 53 11.66 -11.32 10.79
N GLY A 54 11.77 -10.38 11.73
CA GLY A 54 12.63 -9.21 11.56
C GLY A 54 14.12 -9.57 11.43
N ASP A 55 14.55 -10.63 12.11
CA ASP A 55 15.93 -11.11 12.04
C ASP A 55 16.23 -11.81 10.71
N ASP A 56 15.27 -12.58 10.19
CA ASP A 56 15.39 -13.22 8.86
C ASP A 56 15.42 -12.16 7.76
N LEU A 57 14.60 -11.11 7.88
CA LEU A 57 14.62 -9.96 6.97
C LEU A 57 15.97 -9.23 7.00
N GLN A 58 16.52 -8.98 8.19
CA GLN A 58 17.81 -8.34 8.32
C GLN A 58 18.92 -9.18 7.68
N LYS A 59 18.96 -10.49 7.99
CA LYS A 59 19.94 -11.40 7.40
C LYS A 59 19.84 -11.46 5.89
N ALA A 60 18.62 -11.60 5.35
CA ALA A 60 18.41 -11.60 3.91
C ALA A 60 18.87 -10.28 3.27
N ALA A 61 18.66 -9.15 3.93
CA ALA A 61 19.08 -7.83 3.44
C ALA A 61 20.61 -7.70 3.41
N ASP A 62 21.29 -8.21 4.43
CA ASP A 62 22.76 -8.22 4.51
C ASP A 62 23.36 -9.13 3.42
N ASP A 63 22.81 -10.32 3.22
CA ASP A 63 23.23 -11.25 2.16
C ASP A 63 22.99 -10.65 0.76
N ALA A 64 21.83 -10.01 0.55
CA ALA A 64 21.50 -9.34 -0.71
C ALA A 64 22.43 -8.16 -1.00
N LYS A 65 22.78 -7.38 0.04
CA LYS A 65 23.75 -6.29 -0.06
C LYS A 65 25.12 -6.80 -0.45
N ALA A 66 25.59 -7.86 0.20
CA ALA A 66 26.88 -8.48 -0.11
C ALA A 66 26.92 -8.99 -1.57
N ALA A 67 25.85 -9.64 -2.04
CA ALA A 67 25.73 -10.10 -3.42
C ALA A 67 25.73 -8.93 -4.42
N TYR A 68 24.97 -7.86 -4.14
CA TYR A 68 24.95 -6.64 -4.94
C TYR A 68 26.33 -5.97 -5.03
N GLN A 69 27.08 -5.93 -3.92
CA GLN A 69 28.42 -5.33 -3.86
C GLN A 69 29.49 -6.19 -4.56
N ALA A 70 29.38 -7.51 -4.46
CA ALA A 70 30.31 -8.43 -5.12
C ALA A 70 30.13 -8.45 -6.64
N ASP A 71 28.88 -8.53 -7.10
CA ASP A 71 28.53 -8.42 -8.52
C ASP A 71 27.14 -7.80 -8.70
N MET A 72 27.12 -6.53 -9.11
CA MET A 72 25.90 -5.81 -9.42
C MET A 72 25.34 -6.28 -10.77
N THR A 73 24.27 -7.08 -10.70
CA THR A 73 23.43 -7.54 -11.81
C THR A 73 22.02 -6.96 -11.65
N VAL A 74 21.16 -7.16 -12.67
CA VAL A 74 19.74 -6.75 -12.58
C VAL A 74 19.05 -7.45 -11.41
N ASP A 75 19.28 -8.75 -11.22
CA ASP A 75 18.62 -9.51 -10.16
C ASP A 75 19.19 -9.21 -8.76
N SER A 76 20.51 -9.02 -8.61
CA SER A 76 21.08 -8.68 -7.28
C SER A 76 20.65 -7.28 -6.83
N ALA A 77 20.62 -6.30 -7.74
CA ALA A 77 20.09 -4.97 -7.45
C ALA A 77 18.58 -4.99 -7.15
N THR A 78 17.80 -5.73 -7.95
CA THR A 78 16.36 -5.90 -7.75
C THR A 78 16.08 -6.50 -6.38
N TRP A 79 16.76 -7.60 -6.03
CA TRP A 79 16.53 -8.29 -4.77
C TRP A 79 16.88 -7.43 -3.56
N TYR A 80 18.04 -6.76 -3.58
CA TYR A 80 18.43 -5.88 -2.48
C TYR A 80 17.44 -4.72 -2.31
N ALA A 81 17.01 -4.08 -3.40
CA ALA A 81 16.01 -3.01 -3.35
C ALA A 81 14.60 -3.48 -2.93
N ARG A 82 14.25 -4.75 -3.16
CA ARG A 82 13.03 -5.36 -2.61
C ARG A 82 13.10 -5.42 -1.09
N LEU A 83 14.20 -5.91 -0.53
CA LEU A 83 14.38 -6.05 0.91
C LEU A 83 14.44 -4.70 1.63
N LEU A 84 15.13 -3.70 1.07
CA LEU A 84 15.08 -2.32 1.58
C LEU A 84 13.64 -1.78 1.61
N GLY A 85 12.83 -2.09 0.60
CA GLY A 85 11.41 -1.76 0.60
C GLY A 85 10.63 -2.41 1.76
N TYR A 86 10.86 -3.69 2.04
CA TYR A 86 10.23 -4.39 3.18
C TYR A 86 10.66 -3.82 4.54
N GLN A 87 11.90 -3.31 4.62
CA GLN A 87 12.43 -2.61 5.80
C GLN A 87 11.89 -1.17 5.93
N GLY A 88 11.07 -0.70 4.98
CA GLY A 88 10.52 0.66 4.98
C GLY A 88 11.55 1.72 4.57
N LEU A 89 12.54 1.35 3.75
CA LEU A 89 13.62 2.21 3.25
C LEU A 89 13.52 2.43 1.72
N PRO A 90 12.40 3.00 1.20
CA PRO A 90 12.26 3.18 -0.25
C PRO A 90 13.25 4.18 -0.85
N LYS A 91 13.77 5.17 -0.11
CA LYS A 91 14.82 6.06 -0.65
C LYS A 91 16.10 5.30 -0.94
N ASP A 92 16.56 4.48 0.00
CA ASP A 92 17.75 3.66 -0.18
C ASP A 92 17.55 2.67 -1.34
N ALA A 93 16.34 2.11 -1.47
CA ALA A 93 15.98 1.27 -2.60
C ALA A 93 16.03 2.04 -3.94
N ILE A 94 15.54 3.29 -3.98
CA ILE A 94 15.64 4.16 -5.17
C ILE A 94 17.10 4.41 -5.53
N ASP A 95 17.98 4.63 -4.55
CA ASP A 95 19.40 4.87 -4.79
C ASP A 95 20.08 3.64 -5.40
N VAL A 96 19.86 2.45 -4.82
CA VAL A 96 20.34 1.16 -5.37
C VAL A 96 19.88 0.96 -6.81
N LEU A 97 18.59 1.15 -7.07
CA LEU A 97 18.01 0.96 -8.40
C LEU A 97 18.51 2.02 -9.40
N THR A 98 18.72 3.25 -8.95
CA THR A 98 19.25 4.34 -9.77
C THR A 98 20.71 4.08 -10.17
N VAL A 99 21.54 3.56 -9.26
CA VAL A 99 22.90 3.12 -9.59
C VAL A 99 22.87 1.96 -10.58
N ALA A 100 22.01 0.97 -10.37
CA ALA A 100 21.88 -0.18 -11.28
C ALA A 100 21.39 0.23 -12.68
N LEU A 101 20.47 1.19 -12.78
CA LEU A 101 19.98 1.74 -14.06
C LEU A 101 21.03 2.55 -14.82
N LYS A 102 22.10 3.04 -14.19
CA LYS A 102 23.25 3.60 -14.94
C LYS A 102 24.01 2.52 -15.70
N LYS A 103 24.11 1.30 -15.14
CA LYS A 103 24.77 0.14 -15.78
C LYS A 103 23.84 -0.58 -16.75
N TYR A 104 22.55 -0.67 -16.41
CA TYR A 104 21.53 -1.38 -17.17
C TYR A 104 20.34 -0.45 -17.50
N PRO A 105 20.54 0.57 -18.37
CA PRO A 105 19.54 1.62 -18.58
C PRO A 105 18.19 1.11 -19.09
N ASP A 106 18.17 0.03 -19.86
CA ASP A 106 16.95 -0.54 -20.45
C ASP A 106 16.52 -1.84 -19.77
N ALA A 107 16.83 -2.03 -18.49
CA ALA A 107 16.33 -3.14 -17.69
C ALA A 107 14.93 -2.81 -17.13
N PRO A 108 13.83 -3.32 -17.73
CA PRO A 108 12.48 -2.95 -17.30
C PRO A 108 12.14 -3.44 -15.89
N LYS A 109 12.75 -4.53 -15.43
CA LYS A 109 12.66 -5.01 -14.05
C LYS A 109 13.14 -3.95 -13.04
N LEU A 110 14.28 -3.30 -13.31
CA LEU A 110 14.78 -2.25 -12.42
C LEU A 110 13.85 -1.03 -12.43
N LEU A 111 13.37 -0.63 -13.61
CA LEU A 111 12.42 0.49 -13.76
C LEU A 111 11.13 0.25 -12.98
N ARG A 112 10.50 -0.94 -13.10
CA ARG A 112 9.24 -1.21 -12.39
C ARG A 112 9.41 -1.23 -10.88
N HIS A 113 10.56 -1.70 -10.38
CA HIS A 113 10.83 -1.65 -8.93
C HIS A 113 11.04 -0.22 -8.47
N ARG A 114 11.74 0.62 -9.24
CA ARG A 114 11.97 2.02 -8.87
C ARG A 114 10.68 2.84 -8.95
N ALA A 115 9.86 2.58 -9.96
CA ALA A 115 8.51 3.13 -10.08
C ALA A 115 7.67 2.87 -8.81
N HIS A 116 7.68 1.63 -8.30
CA HIS A 116 6.97 1.30 -7.06
C HIS A 116 7.51 2.09 -5.87
N ARG A 117 8.84 2.25 -5.75
CA ARG A 117 9.43 3.04 -4.65
C ARG A 117 9.07 4.52 -4.73
N TYR A 118 9.07 5.11 -5.92
CA TYR A 118 8.58 6.47 -6.12
C TYR A 118 7.12 6.62 -5.69
N PHE A 119 6.26 5.66 -6.05
CA PHE A 119 4.87 5.63 -5.59
C PHE A 119 4.78 5.60 -4.06
N SER A 120 5.58 4.75 -3.39
CA SER A 120 5.58 4.65 -1.92
C SER A 120 5.91 5.98 -1.22
N ILE A 121 6.70 6.85 -1.85
CA ILE A 121 7.07 8.17 -1.30
C ILE A 121 6.30 9.33 -1.94
N ARG A 122 5.15 9.04 -2.57
CA ARG A 122 4.22 10.01 -3.18
C ARG A 122 4.80 10.79 -4.38
N GLU A 123 5.88 10.30 -4.98
CA GLU A 123 6.46 10.84 -6.21
C GLU A 123 5.76 10.22 -7.43
N PHE A 124 4.46 10.47 -7.57
CA PHE A 124 3.61 9.78 -8.55
C PHE A 124 4.04 10.00 -10.00
N ASP A 125 4.50 11.21 -10.36
CA ASP A 125 4.97 11.50 -11.72
C ASP A 125 6.20 10.68 -12.10
N LYS A 126 7.18 10.57 -11.20
CA LYS A 126 8.36 9.70 -11.41
C LYS A 126 7.98 8.23 -11.46
N SER A 127 6.98 7.82 -10.66
CA SER A 127 6.44 6.46 -10.70
C SER A 127 5.83 6.14 -12.07
N ILE A 128 5.02 7.05 -12.62
CA ILE A 128 4.40 6.91 -13.94
C ILE A 128 5.48 6.89 -15.03
N GLU A 129 6.46 7.79 -14.98
CA GLU A 129 7.56 7.85 -15.97
C GLU A 129 8.31 6.52 -16.08
N ASP A 130 8.81 6.00 -14.95
CA ASP A 130 9.54 4.73 -14.91
C ASP A 130 8.62 3.56 -15.31
N GLY A 131 7.38 3.56 -14.83
CA GLY A 131 6.40 2.52 -15.12
C GLY A 131 6.07 2.44 -16.62
N LEU A 132 5.85 3.57 -17.28
CA LEU A 132 5.56 3.63 -18.71
C LEU A 132 6.76 3.14 -19.54
N ARG A 133 7.97 3.51 -19.13
CA ARG A 133 9.19 3.03 -19.77
C ARG A 133 9.36 1.52 -19.59
N ALA A 134 9.11 0.98 -18.39
CA ALA A 134 9.14 -0.45 -18.12
C ALA A 134 8.09 -1.20 -18.97
N ALA A 135 6.85 -0.71 -19.02
CA ALA A 135 5.77 -1.28 -19.81
C ALA A 135 6.13 -1.33 -21.31
N LYS A 136 6.72 -0.26 -21.85
CA LYS A 136 7.17 -0.21 -23.25
C LYS A 136 8.27 -1.24 -23.53
N LEU A 137 9.23 -1.39 -22.63
CA LEU A 137 10.34 -2.34 -22.77
C LEU A 137 9.92 -3.81 -22.60
N TYR A 138 8.79 -4.07 -21.93
CA TYR A 138 8.18 -5.40 -21.82
C TYR A 138 7.20 -5.72 -22.95
N GLU A 139 6.87 -4.78 -23.82
CA GLU A 139 5.97 -5.00 -24.95
C GLU A 139 6.49 -6.16 -25.83
N ASN A 140 5.62 -7.12 -26.12
CA ASN A 140 5.93 -8.34 -26.88
C ASN A 140 7.04 -9.24 -26.30
N LYS A 141 7.41 -9.06 -25.02
CA LYS A 141 8.35 -9.95 -24.33
C LYS A 141 7.61 -11.07 -23.61
N PRO A 142 8.24 -12.26 -23.47
CA PRO A 142 7.70 -13.32 -22.63
C PRO A 142 7.55 -12.84 -21.18
N LEU A 143 6.58 -13.41 -20.46
CA LEU A 143 6.39 -13.12 -19.04
C LEU A 143 7.65 -13.44 -18.26
N GLU A 144 8.10 -12.47 -17.47
CA GLU A 144 9.24 -12.64 -16.57
C GLU A 144 8.71 -12.88 -15.16
N ARG A 145 9.34 -13.82 -14.45
CA ARG A 145 9.05 -14.11 -13.04
C ARG A 145 10.15 -13.54 -12.16
N GLU A 146 9.78 -13.00 -11.02
CA GLU A 146 10.74 -12.64 -9.98
C GLU A 146 11.38 -13.88 -9.38
N LYS A 147 12.65 -13.73 -8.96
CA LYS A 147 13.29 -14.75 -8.15
C LYS A 147 12.58 -14.83 -6.80
N LEU A 148 12.26 -16.04 -6.39
CA LEU A 148 11.73 -16.30 -5.06
C LEU A 148 12.77 -15.92 -3.99
N GLY A 149 12.31 -15.17 -3.01
CA GLY A 149 13.05 -14.90 -1.78
C GLY A 149 12.82 -15.99 -0.74
N PRO A 150 13.41 -15.84 0.45
CA PRO A 150 13.19 -16.76 1.58
C PRO A 150 11.84 -16.55 2.28
N PHE A 151 11.07 -15.52 1.90
CA PHE A 151 9.76 -15.22 2.47
C PHE A 151 8.64 -15.93 1.71
N PRO A 152 7.57 -16.38 2.41
CA PRO A 152 6.41 -16.97 1.76
C PRO A 152 5.79 -16.02 0.73
N ALA A 153 5.93 -16.33 -0.55
CA ALA A 153 5.33 -15.63 -1.66
C ALA A 153 5.31 -16.54 -2.89
N SER A 154 4.40 -16.27 -3.84
CA SER A 154 4.52 -16.81 -5.19
C SER A 154 5.50 -15.94 -6.00
N PRO A 155 6.21 -16.50 -7.00
CA PRO A 155 7.08 -15.68 -7.83
C PRO A 155 6.23 -14.68 -8.65
N ASP A 156 6.34 -13.41 -8.28
CA ASP A 156 5.68 -12.29 -8.94
C ASP A 156 5.89 -12.29 -10.47
N VAL A 157 4.83 -12.07 -11.25
CA VAL A 157 4.99 -11.76 -12.69
C VAL A 157 5.36 -10.30 -12.82
N VAL A 158 6.53 -10.02 -13.40
CA VAL A 158 7.06 -8.66 -13.45
C VAL A 158 6.11 -7.71 -14.19
N GLN A 159 5.55 -8.16 -15.31
CA GLN A 159 4.60 -7.38 -16.11
C GLN A 159 3.31 -7.07 -15.37
N PHE A 160 2.75 -8.03 -14.61
CA PHE A 160 1.56 -7.81 -13.78
C PHE A 160 1.77 -6.60 -12.86
N TYR A 161 2.83 -6.63 -12.05
CA TYR A 161 3.12 -5.56 -11.11
C TYR A 161 3.54 -4.25 -11.80
N THR A 162 4.10 -4.32 -12.99
CA THR A 162 4.39 -3.12 -13.78
C THR A 162 3.09 -2.39 -14.12
N TYR A 163 2.07 -3.11 -14.62
CA TYR A 163 0.78 -2.52 -14.96
C TYR A 163 -0.05 -2.16 -13.73
N TYR A 164 -0.05 -3.02 -12.71
CA TYR A 164 -0.77 -2.78 -11.47
C TYR A 164 -0.27 -1.50 -10.76
N HIS A 165 1.05 -1.31 -10.63
CA HIS A 165 1.59 -0.09 -10.02
C HIS A 165 1.39 1.16 -10.87
N LEU A 166 1.41 1.03 -12.21
CA LEU A 166 1.02 2.13 -13.10
C LEU A 166 -0.43 2.56 -12.82
N GLY A 167 -1.35 1.60 -12.75
CA GLY A 167 -2.74 1.87 -12.39
C GLY A 167 -2.86 2.59 -11.06
N GLN A 168 -2.12 2.13 -10.04
CA GLN A 168 -2.10 2.77 -8.72
C GLN A 168 -1.61 4.22 -8.77
N ALA A 169 -0.54 4.50 -9.51
CA ALA A 169 0.00 5.85 -9.62
C ALA A 169 -0.95 6.80 -10.35
N TYR A 170 -1.59 6.35 -11.44
CA TYR A 170 -2.62 7.13 -12.13
C TYR A 170 -3.86 7.35 -11.26
N PHE A 171 -4.29 6.33 -10.51
CA PHE A 171 -5.42 6.45 -9.59
C PHE A 171 -5.15 7.50 -8.50
N ALA A 172 -3.94 7.53 -7.94
CA ALA A 172 -3.53 8.51 -6.94
C ALA A 172 -3.51 9.95 -7.47
N LYS A 173 -3.35 10.11 -8.80
CA LYS A 173 -3.49 11.39 -9.49
C LYS A 173 -4.92 11.69 -9.96
N HIS A 174 -5.87 10.82 -9.64
CA HIS A 174 -7.27 10.88 -10.10
C HIS A 174 -7.44 10.88 -11.63
N ASP A 175 -6.44 10.38 -12.36
CA ASP A 175 -6.54 10.08 -13.78
C ASP A 175 -7.12 8.68 -13.94
N PHE A 176 -8.44 8.62 -13.76
CA PHE A 176 -9.17 7.36 -13.67
C PHE A 176 -9.21 6.57 -14.99
N ASP A 177 -9.14 7.25 -16.13
CA ASP A 177 -9.15 6.60 -17.44
C ASP A 177 -7.86 5.82 -17.67
N ASN A 178 -6.71 6.44 -17.39
CA ASN A 178 -5.44 5.73 -17.46
C ASN A 178 -5.32 4.67 -16.37
N ALA A 179 -5.84 4.93 -15.17
CA ALA A 179 -5.87 3.93 -14.10
C ALA A 179 -6.63 2.67 -14.54
N ALA A 180 -7.86 2.82 -15.04
CA ALA A 180 -8.69 1.72 -15.53
C ALA A 180 -7.98 0.91 -16.63
N LYS A 181 -7.38 1.59 -17.60
CA LYS A 181 -6.60 0.97 -18.67
C LYS A 181 -5.46 0.08 -18.15
N TRP A 182 -4.69 0.57 -17.17
CA TRP A 182 -3.55 -0.18 -16.63
C TRP A 182 -3.96 -1.32 -15.70
N PHE A 183 -5.02 -1.14 -14.91
CA PHE A 183 -5.59 -2.23 -14.11
C PHE A 183 -6.18 -3.34 -14.99
N ARG A 184 -6.85 -3.00 -16.10
CA ARG A 184 -7.31 -3.98 -17.09
C ARG A 184 -6.16 -4.83 -17.62
N ARG A 185 -5.05 -4.19 -18.01
CA ARG A 185 -3.84 -4.90 -18.45
C ARG A 185 -3.22 -5.77 -17.37
N ALA A 186 -3.26 -5.35 -16.11
CA ALA A 186 -2.84 -6.22 -15.00
C ALA A 186 -3.76 -7.44 -14.88
N GLY A 187 -5.08 -7.25 -14.98
CA GLY A 187 -6.08 -8.32 -14.98
C GLY A 187 -5.85 -9.35 -16.09
N GLU A 188 -5.57 -8.91 -17.31
CA GLU A 188 -5.23 -9.78 -18.45
C GLU A 188 -4.01 -10.68 -18.15
N ILE A 189 -2.99 -10.16 -17.44
CA ILE A 189 -1.84 -10.97 -17.00
C ILE A 189 -2.25 -11.96 -15.90
N GLY A 190 -3.08 -11.54 -14.95
CA GLY A 190 -3.62 -12.40 -13.90
C GLY A 190 -4.41 -13.59 -14.46
N GLU A 191 -5.29 -13.34 -15.42
CA GLU A 191 -6.06 -14.36 -16.14
C GLU A 191 -5.13 -15.32 -16.89
N GLY A 192 -4.21 -14.77 -17.70
CA GLY A 192 -3.27 -15.56 -18.49
C GLY A 192 -2.30 -16.41 -17.67
N THR A 193 -2.16 -16.12 -16.37
CA THR A 193 -1.29 -16.86 -15.45
C THR A 193 -2.05 -17.71 -14.44
N GLY A 194 -3.39 -17.72 -14.50
CA GLY A 194 -4.24 -18.50 -13.60
C GLY A 194 -4.14 -18.06 -12.15
N GLY A 195 -4.05 -16.75 -11.90
CA GLY A 195 -3.96 -16.15 -10.56
C GLY A 195 -5.26 -15.47 -10.13
N PRO A 196 -6.23 -16.18 -9.51
CA PRO A 196 -7.48 -15.57 -9.03
C PRO A 196 -7.29 -14.34 -8.12
N PRO A 197 -6.29 -14.29 -7.22
CA PRO A 197 -6.01 -13.08 -6.42
C PRO A 197 -5.62 -11.87 -7.29
N ASP A 198 -4.79 -12.08 -8.31
CA ASP A 198 -4.32 -11.03 -9.23
C ASP A 198 -5.47 -10.47 -10.08
N VAL A 199 -6.34 -11.36 -10.58
CA VAL A 199 -7.58 -11.00 -11.30
C VAL A 199 -8.50 -10.19 -10.39
N THR A 200 -8.72 -10.67 -9.17
CA THR A 200 -9.59 -10.02 -8.18
C THR A 200 -9.09 -8.63 -7.79
N ALA A 201 -7.80 -8.49 -7.51
CA ALA A 201 -7.20 -7.20 -7.18
C ALA A 201 -7.30 -6.22 -8.35
N SER A 202 -6.98 -6.67 -9.56
CA SER A 202 -7.02 -5.84 -10.77
C SER A 202 -8.44 -5.37 -11.08
N LEU A 203 -9.42 -6.27 -11.01
CA LEU A 203 -10.83 -5.94 -11.25
C LEU A 203 -11.39 -4.98 -10.20
N TYR A 204 -11.04 -5.14 -8.93
CA TYR A 204 -11.42 -4.20 -7.87
C TYR A 204 -10.98 -2.77 -8.20
N TRP A 205 -9.72 -2.60 -8.59
CA TRP A 205 -9.17 -1.27 -8.89
C TRP A 205 -9.63 -0.73 -10.25
N GLU A 206 -9.82 -1.59 -11.26
CA GLU A 206 -10.43 -1.20 -12.53
C GLU A 206 -11.87 -0.72 -12.31
N TYR A 207 -12.67 -1.45 -11.54
CA TYR A 207 -14.03 -1.06 -11.19
C TYR A 207 -14.06 0.33 -10.52
N LEU A 208 -13.23 0.54 -9.50
CA LEU A 208 -13.15 1.84 -8.83
C LEU A 208 -12.75 2.94 -9.80
N SER A 209 -11.78 2.68 -10.68
CA SER A 209 -11.33 3.63 -11.68
C SER A 209 -12.48 4.01 -12.62
N LEU A 210 -13.16 3.02 -13.21
CA LEU A 210 -14.31 3.26 -14.09
C LEU A 210 -15.44 4.01 -13.37
N ALA A 211 -15.81 3.59 -12.17
CA ALA A 211 -16.89 4.21 -11.42
C ALA A 211 -16.56 5.65 -10.99
N ARG A 212 -15.32 5.92 -10.57
CA ARG A 212 -14.85 7.27 -10.22
C ARG A 212 -14.66 8.16 -11.45
N GLY A 213 -14.30 7.58 -12.59
CA GLY A 213 -14.23 8.20 -13.90
C GLY A 213 -15.60 8.36 -14.60
N THR A 214 -16.70 8.04 -13.91
CA THR A 214 -18.09 8.15 -14.42
C THR A 214 -18.47 7.19 -15.56
N HIS A 215 -17.66 6.16 -15.81
CA HIS A 215 -17.92 5.08 -16.78
C HIS A 215 -18.81 3.98 -16.16
N TYR A 216 -20.00 4.36 -15.67
CA TYR A 216 -20.85 3.48 -14.86
C TYR A 216 -21.34 2.23 -15.59
N ALA A 217 -21.58 2.33 -16.90
CA ALA A 217 -22.03 1.19 -17.70
C ALA A 217 -20.94 0.10 -17.77
N GLU A 218 -19.71 0.49 -18.07
CA GLU A 218 -18.54 -0.41 -18.09
C GLU A 218 -18.26 -0.96 -16.69
N ALA A 219 -18.27 -0.12 -15.65
CA ALA A 219 -18.06 -0.55 -14.27
C ALA A 219 -19.09 -1.62 -13.83
N LYS A 220 -20.36 -1.46 -14.22
CA LYS A 220 -21.43 -2.42 -13.92
C LYS A 220 -21.25 -3.73 -14.66
N GLU A 221 -20.88 -3.68 -15.94
CA GLU A 221 -20.64 -4.89 -16.73
C GLU A 221 -19.42 -5.66 -16.20
N LEU A 222 -18.36 -4.94 -15.80
CA LEU A 222 -17.18 -5.54 -15.17
C LEU A 222 -17.54 -6.32 -13.89
N LEU A 223 -18.31 -5.74 -12.98
CA LEU A 223 -18.76 -6.45 -11.76
C LEU A 223 -19.68 -7.63 -12.05
N LYS A 224 -20.51 -7.53 -13.09
CA LYS A 224 -21.42 -8.61 -13.50
C LYS A 224 -20.66 -9.83 -14.00
N ASN A 225 -19.54 -9.61 -14.70
CA ASN A 225 -18.73 -10.67 -15.28
C ASN A 225 -17.70 -11.26 -14.30
N TYR A 226 -17.57 -10.71 -13.09
CA TYR A 226 -16.76 -11.30 -12.03
C TYR A 226 -17.43 -12.55 -11.43
N ASP A 227 -16.85 -13.72 -11.68
CA ASP A 227 -17.34 -15.05 -11.32
C ASP A 227 -16.46 -15.81 -10.33
N ILE A 228 -15.29 -15.28 -9.96
CA ILE A 228 -14.41 -15.82 -8.92
C ILE A 228 -15.13 -15.85 -7.57
N ASP A 229 -14.99 -16.97 -6.85
CA ASP A 229 -15.53 -17.13 -5.50
C ASP A 229 -14.45 -17.36 -4.42
N LEU A 230 -14.87 -17.62 -3.18
CA LEU A 230 -13.95 -17.85 -2.07
C LEU A 230 -13.15 -19.15 -2.19
N TYR A 231 -13.68 -20.16 -2.90
CA TYR A 231 -12.96 -21.41 -3.15
C TYR A 231 -11.77 -21.17 -4.08
N ASP A 232 -11.93 -20.33 -5.11
CA ASP A 232 -10.83 -19.91 -5.99
C ASP A 232 -9.74 -19.13 -5.23
N LEU A 233 -10.12 -18.44 -4.16
CA LEU A 233 -9.23 -17.61 -3.33
C LEU A 233 -8.73 -18.31 -2.05
N ARG A 234 -9.02 -19.61 -1.87
CA ARG A 234 -8.69 -20.34 -0.64
C ARG A 234 -7.19 -20.30 -0.30
N ASP A 235 -6.35 -20.34 -1.33
CA ASP A 235 -4.89 -20.39 -1.23
C ASP A 235 -4.25 -18.99 -1.22
N ASN A 236 -5.04 -17.91 -1.19
CA ASN A 236 -4.55 -16.54 -1.13
C ASN A 236 -3.96 -16.20 0.25
N PRO A 237 -2.63 -15.98 0.36
CA PRO A 237 -1.98 -15.68 1.63
C PRO A 237 -2.20 -14.23 2.10
N GLU A 238 -2.56 -13.31 1.19
CA GLU A 238 -2.68 -11.87 1.47
C GLU A 238 -4.05 -11.48 2.05
N GLY A 239 -5.01 -12.41 2.03
CA GLY A 239 -6.39 -12.17 2.45
C GLY A 239 -7.29 -11.65 1.32
N ASN A 240 -8.60 -11.66 1.56
CA ASN A 240 -9.62 -11.49 0.51
C ASN A 240 -10.27 -10.09 0.54
N ASN A 241 -9.56 -9.05 0.99
CA ASN A 241 -10.13 -7.70 1.15
C ASN A 241 -10.64 -7.07 -0.17
N TYR A 242 -10.03 -7.40 -1.32
CA TYR A 242 -10.51 -6.93 -2.61
C TYR A 242 -11.78 -7.66 -3.07
N PHE A 243 -11.86 -8.97 -2.85
CA PHE A 243 -13.09 -9.75 -3.04
C PHE A 243 -14.22 -9.16 -2.19
N ASP A 244 -13.94 -8.90 -0.91
CA ASP A 244 -14.89 -8.28 0.01
C ASP A 244 -15.41 -6.91 -0.47
N GLY A 245 -14.51 -6.08 -1.00
CA GLY A 245 -14.87 -4.81 -1.64
C GLY A 245 -15.74 -5.01 -2.88
N ILE A 246 -15.42 -6.00 -3.73
CA ILE A 246 -16.26 -6.35 -4.88
C ILE A 246 -17.66 -6.78 -4.44
N GLN A 247 -17.77 -7.62 -3.40
CA GLN A 247 -19.07 -8.04 -2.86
C GLN A 247 -19.87 -6.85 -2.29
N LEU A 248 -19.20 -5.88 -1.67
CA LEU A 248 -19.82 -4.61 -1.26
C LEU A 248 -20.45 -3.88 -2.45
N PHE A 249 -19.68 -3.71 -3.53
CA PHE A 249 -20.11 -2.97 -4.70
C PHE A 249 -21.19 -3.73 -5.50
N LYS A 250 -21.20 -5.06 -5.44
CA LYS A 250 -22.28 -5.94 -5.96
C LYS A 250 -23.53 -5.92 -5.06
N LYS A 251 -23.51 -5.23 -3.90
CA LYS A 251 -24.58 -5.24 -2.88
C LYS A 251 -24.84 -6.62 -2.28
N LEU A 252 -23.84 -7.49 -2.31
CA LEU A 252 -23.87 -8.82 -1.70
C LEU A 252 -23.26 -8.82 -0.29
N ARG A 253 -22.72 -7.67 0.16
CA ARG A 253 -22.23 -7.44 1.51
C ARG A 253 -22.77 -6.13 2.06
N ASP A 254 -23.23 -6.16 3.31
CA ASP A 254 -23.71 -4.97 4.01
C ASP A 254 -22.52 -4.10 4.47
N PRO A 255 -22.49 -2.78 4.16
CA PRO A 255 -21.46 -1.87 4.66
C PRO A 255 -21.36 -1.81 6.19
N LEU A 256 -22.44 -2.09 6.93
CA LEU A 256 -22.45 -2.12 8.40
C LEU A 256 -21.78 -3.38 8.97
N ASP A 257 -21.78 -4.47 8.21
CA ASP A 257 -21.23 -5.76 8.65
C ASP A 257 -19.73 -5.89 8.38
N PHE A 258 -19.12 -4.91 7.69
CA PHE A 258 -17.73 -4.98 7.25
C PHE A 258 -16.71 -5.15 8.39
N TYR A 259 -16.97 -4.57 9.56
CA TYR A 259 -16.14 -4.72 10.76
C TYR A 259 -16.72 -5.71 11.78
N SER A 260 -17.79 -6.42 11.43
CA SER A 260 -18.43 -7.39 12.30
C SER A 260 -17.75 -8.75 12.18
N GLU A 261 -17.92 -9.60 13.20
CA GLU A 261 -17.51 -11.01 13.15
C GLU A 261 -18.45 -11.87 12.30
N ARG A 262 -19.47 -11.29 11.63
CA ARG A 262 -20.30 -12.06 10.68
C ARG A 262 -19.42 -12.46 9.51
N ASP A 263 -19.10 -13.74 9.50
CA ASP A 263 -18.12 -14.36 8.63
C ASP A 263 -18.56 -14.29 7.15
N THR A 264 -17.77 -13.60 6.34
CA THR A 264 -17.90 -13.60 4.88
C THR A 264 -16.79 -14.38 4.19
N GLY A 265 -16.03 -15.21 4.92
CA GLY A 265 -15.09 -16.17 4.33
C GLY A 265 -13.64 -16.10 4.84
N LYS A 266 -13.24 -15.07 5.58
CA LYS A 266 -12.03 -15.02 6.43
C LYS A 266 -12.25 -13.97 7.54
N ALA A 267 -11.75 -14.24 8.75
CA ALA A 267 -11.84 -13.28 9.86
C ALA A 267 -11.19 -11.94 9.50
N PHE A 268 -11.74 -10.85 10.02
CA PHE A 268 -11.15 -9.52 9.94
C PHE A 268 -9.71 -9.57 10.46
N SER A 269 -8.73 -9.46 9.57
CA SER A 269 -7.33 -9.43 10.00
C SER A 269 -7.01 -8.07 10.59
N ASN A 270 -6.35 -8.07 11.74
CA ASN A 270 -5.85 -6.86 12.36
C ASN A 270 -4.53 -6.36 11.77
N SER A 271 -4.04 -6.98 10.68
CA SER A 271 -2.89 -6.46 9.94
C SER A 271 -3.20 -5.09 9.33
N ASP A 272 -2.21 -4.21 9.32
CA ASP A 272 -2.37 -2.83 8.82
C ASP A 272 -2.86 -2.79 7.37
N GLY A 273 -2.40 -3.71 6.52
CA GLY A 273 -2.77 -3.77 5.11
C GLY A 273 -4.25 -4.10 4.89
N ILE A 274 -4.76 -5.10 5.63
CA ILE A 274 -6.17 -5.49 5.55
C ILE A 274 -7.05 -4.39 6.17
N LYS A 275 -6.67 -3.84 7.34
CA LYS A 275 -7.37 -2.71 7.96
C LYS A 275 -7.51 -1.51 7.01
N SER A 276 -6.42 -1.14 6.35
CA SER A 276 -6.39 0.01 5.44
C SER A 276 -7.24 -0.25 4.19
N SER A 277 -7.02 -1.39 3.53
CA SER A 277 -7.74 -1.75 2.30
C SER A 277 -9.25 -1.89 2.53
N THR A 278 -9.64 -2.56 3.61
CA THR A 278 -11.05 -2.69 3.98
C THR A 278 -11.71 -1.35 4.28
N SER A 279 -11.03 -0.48 5.05
CA SER A 279 -11.57 0.85 5.34
C SER A 279 -11.66 1.70 4.08
N TYR A 280 -10.71 1.56 3.16
CA TYR A 280 -10.75 2.23 1.88
C TYR A 280 -11.93 1.76 1.00
N SER A 281 -12.23 0.45 0.92
CA SER A 281 -13.43 -0.06 0.23
C SER A 281 -14.73 0.59 0.72
N LEU A 282 -14.87 0.76 2.04
CA LEU A 282 -16.03 1.43 2.64
C LEU A 282 -16.06 2.93 2.32
N ALA A 283 -14.91 3.61 2.35
CA ALA A 283 -14.83 5.00 1.92
C ALA A 283 -15.32 5.14 0.47
N GLN A 284 -14.84 4.27 -0.43
CA GLN A 284 -15.23 4.28 -1.84
C GLN A 284 -16.72 4.03 -2.03
N TYR A 285 -17.31 3.11 -1.26
CA TYR A 285 -18.76 2.86 -1.30
C TYR A 285 -19.57 4.13 -1.04
N TYR A 286 -19.19 4.94 -0.05
CA TYR A 286 -19.86 6.20 0.25
C TYR A 286 -19.50 7.32 -0.74
N ILE A 287 -18.25 7.39 -1.20
CA ILE A 287 -17.80 8.38 -2.22
C ILE A 287 -18.60 8.21 -3.52
N LEU A 288 -18.78 6.98 -4.00
CA LEU A 288 -19.54 6.68 -5.23
C LEU A 288 -21.03 7.05 -5.12
N ARG A 289 -21.53 7.29 -3.90
CA ARG A 289 -22.89 7.73 -3.61
C ARG A 289 -22.98 9.22 -3.28
N ALA A 290 -21.87 9.96 -3.41
CA ALA A 290 -21.73 11.34 -2.96
C ALA A 290 -22.04 11.56 -1.46
N GLU A 291 -21.91 10.52 -0.64
CA GLU A 291 -22.14 10.57 0.81
C GLU A 291 -20.81 10.86 1.54
N TYR A 292 -20.15 11.99 1.21
CA TYR A 292 -18.78 12.29 1.64
C TYR A 292 -18.58 12.34 3.16
N ASP A 293 -19.56 12.82 3.91
CA ASP A 293 -19.52 12.83 5.38
C ASP A 293 -19.40 11.43 5.97
N LYS A 294 -20.02 10.43 5.33
CA LYS A 294 -19.91 9.03 5.73
C LYS A 294 -18.61 8.39 5.24
N ALA A 295 -18.08 8.82 4.10
CA ALA A 295 -16.79 8.33 3.60
C ALA A 295 -15.61 8.77 4.47
N LYS A 296 -15.66 10.00 4.98
CA LYS A 296 -14.59 10.65 5.74
C LYS A 296 -13.99 9.81 6.90
N PRO A 297 -14.78 9.26 7.84
CA PRO A 297 -14.21 8.43 8.92
C PRO A 297 -13.51 7.17 8.39
N HIS A 298 -13.93 6.62 7.25
CA HIS A 298 -13.30 5.45 6.65
C HIS A 298 -11.99 5.78 5.94
N LEU A 299 -11.89 6.95 5.29
CA LEU A 299 -10.61 7.45 4.76
C LEU A 299 -9.60 7.69 5.89
N ARG A 300 -10.03 8.34 6.99
CA ARG A 300 -9.19 8.51 8.19
C ARG A 300 -8.67 7.17 8.68
N LYS A 301 -9.56 6.19 8.90
CA LYS A 301 -9.18 4.85 9.36
C LYS A 301 -8.25 4.13 8.39
N ALA A 302 -8.38 4.35 7.08
CA ALA A 302 -7.47 3.80 6.08
C ALA A 302 -6.05 4.40 6.16
N MET A 303 -5.92 5.64 6.64
CA MET A 303 -4.63 6.33 6.84
C MET A 303 -4.01 6.09 8.23
N GLU A 304 -4.82 5.82 9.25
CA GLU A 304 -4.41 5.55 10.64
C GLU A 304 -3.80 4.16 10.85
N ILE A 305 -2.80 3.83 10.03
CA ILE A 305 -1.99 2.61 10.13
C ILE A 305 -0.51 2.97 10.20
N SER A 306 0.32 2.08 10.75
CA SER A 306 1.76 2.32 10.90
C SER A 306 2.49 2.22 9.57
N THR A 307 2.08 1.28 8.72
CA THR A 307 2.72 1.01 7.42
C THR A 307 2.24 2.01 6.35
N TRP A 308 2.97 3.11 6.19
CA TRP A 308 2.59 4.19 5.29
C TRP A 308 2.69 3.88 3.79
N SER A 309 3.37 2.80 3.41
CA SER A 309 3.61 2.42 2.01
C SER A 309 2.48 1.60 1.38
N PHE A 310 1.43 1.22 2.13
CA PHE A 310 0.33 0.42 1.56
C PHE A 310 -0.54 1.24 0.61
N PHE A 311 -0.87 0.64 -0.55
CA PHE A 311 -1.66 1.25 -1.63
C PHE A 311 -2.91 1.97 -1.10
N ALA A 312 -3.77 1.27 -0.37
CA ALA A 312 -5.02 1.82 0.14
C ALA A 312 -4.83 3.07 1.02
N ARG A 313 -3.76 3.12 1.82
CA ARG A 313 -3.43 4.33 2.58
C ARG A 313 -3.00 5.47 1.64
N ILE A 314 -2.13 5.20 0.66
CA ILE A 314 -1.70 6.21 -0.32
C ILE A 314 -2.90 6.79 -1.06
N GLN A 315 -3.82 5.91 -1.50
CA GLN A 315 -5.04 6.33 -2.18
C GLN A 315 -5.99 7.10 -1.27
N ALA A 316 -6.09 6.71 0.01
CA ALA A 316 -6.89 7.45 0.99
C ALA A 316 -6.34 8.86 1.23
N GLU A 317 -5.02 9.04 1.26
CA GLU A 317 -4.39 10.37 1.33
C GLU A 317 -4.74 11.21 0.10
N ALA A 318 -4.66 10.63 -1.10
CA ALA A 318 -4.97 11.33 -2.34
C ALA A 318 -6.45 11.76 -2.40
N ASP A 319 -7.35 10.84 -2.08
CA ASP A 319 -8.79 11.11 -2.02
C ASP A 319 -9.15 12.12 -0.94
N TRP A 320 -8.48 12.09 0.21
CA TRP A 320 -8.67 13.10 1.24
C TRP A 320 -8.32 14.49 0.73
N VAL A 321 -7.16 14.66 0.10
CA VAL A 321 -6.73 15.95 -0.45
C VAL A 321 -7.70 16.45 -1.51
N LEU A 322 -8.20 15.57 -2.39
CA LEU A 322 -9.19 15.94 -3.41
C LEU A 322 -10.51 16.41 -2.80
N LEU A 323 -11.04 15.68 -1.81
CA LEU A 323 -12.39 15.89 -1.29
C LEU A 323 -12.46 16.93 -0.17
N PHE A 324 -11.40 17.05 0.63
CA PHE A 324 -11.38 17.87 1.85
C PHE A 324 -10.19 18.86 1.90
N GLY A 325 -9.35 18.90 0.87
CA GLY A 325 -8.22 19.81 0.78
C GLY A 325 -7.20 19.59 1.90
N ASN A 326 -6.83 20.67 2.58
CA ASN A 326 -5.84 20.67 3.65
C ASN A 326 -6.45 20.42 5.04
N GLU A 327 -7.69 19.97 5.12
CA GLU A 327 -8.23 19.53 6.41
C GLU A 327 -7.33 18.44 6.99
N LYS A 328 -6.98 18.57 8.27
CA LYS A 328 -6.16 17.55 8.92
C LYS A 328 -6.98 16.27 9.07
N PRO A 329 -6.49 15.12 8.56
CA PRO A 329 -7.19 13.85 8.70
C PRO A 329 -7.46 13.48 10.15
#